data_AF-A0A1X7P2M7-F1
#
_entry.id   AF-A0A1X7P2M7-F1
#
_cell.length_a   1.000
_cell.length_b   1.000
_cell.length_c   1.000
_cell.angle_alpha   90.00
_cell.angle_beta   90.00
_cell.angle_gamma   90.00
#
_symmetry.space_group_name_H-M   'P 1'
#
loop_
_entity.id
_entity.type
_entity.pdbx_description
1 polymer ?
#
loop_
_entity_poly.entity_id
_entity_poly.type
_entity_poly.pdbx_seq_one_letter_code
_entity_poly.pdbx_strand_id
1 'polypeptide(L)'
;MTSPVVRGDRILVGPLGTGLEDAVWAFVERSEHHPDPSGLPWNSGPEHPWRVGYSVAVTSSDGGISDRFGTVWVNASAEDARGVVSGVVRAVSSQPLRPPSAP
;
A
#
# COMPACT_ATOMS: atom_id res chain seq x y z
N MET A 1 14.88 2.55 -11.21
CA MET A 1 14.37 1.39 -10.44
C MET A 1 12.85 1.37 -10.53
N THR A 2 12.26 0.18 -10.65
CA THR A 2 10.79 0.02 -10.69
C THR A 2 10.27 -0.09 -9.25
N SER A 3 9.13 0.55 -8.98
CA SER A 3 8.52 0.52 -7.65
C SER A 3 7.97 -0.88 -7.30
N PRO A 4 8.24 -1.40 -6.09
CA PRO A 4 7.79 -2.72 -5.64
C PRO A 4 6.26 -2.79 -5.46
N VAL A 5 5.64 -1.64 -5.24
CA VAL A 5 4.19 -1.42 -5.17
C VAL A 5 3.85 -0.11 -5.87
N VAL A 6 2.73 -0.01 -6.56
CA VAL A 6 2.29 1.20 -7.27
C VAL A 6 0.89 1.59 -6.85
N ARG A 7 0.50 2.83 -7.14
CA ARG A 7 -0.86 3.30 -6.89
C ARG A 7 -1.88 2.38 -7.57
N GLY A 8 -2.91 2.00 -6.82
CA GLY A 8 -3.96 1.07 -7.25
C GLY A 8 -3.74 -0.37 -6.78
N ASP A 9 -2.49 -0.77 -6.50
CA ASP A 9 -2.21 -2.07 -5.89
C ASP A 9 -2.90 -2.20 -4.53
N ARG A 10 -3.01 -3.43 -4.04
CA ARG A 10 -3.44 -3.70 -2.67
C ARG A 10 -2.30 -4.32 -1.87
N ILE A 11 -2.13 -3.89 -0.64
CA ILE A 11 -1.18 -4.48 0.32
C ILE A 11 -1.92 -5.03 1.53
N LEU A 12 -1.52 -6.19 2.03
CA LEU A 12 -2.06 -6.77 3.26
C LEU A 12 -1.26 -6.20 4.43
N VAL A 13 -1.93 -5.41 5.26
CA VAL A 13 -1.31 -4.66 6.36
C VAL A 13 -1.82 -5.21 7.68
N GLY A 14 -0.89 -5.62 8.55
CA GLY A 14 -1.20 -6.15 9.87
C GLY A 14 -1.65 -5.09 10.90
N PRO A 15 -2.11 -5.55 12.08
CA PRO A 15 -2.60 -4.70 13.17
C PRO A 15 -1.67 -3.54 13.58
N LEU A 16 -0.36 -3.77 13.59
CA LEU A 16 0.62 -2.74 13.94
C LEU A 16 0.65 -1.56 12.97
N GLY A 17 0.25 -1.77 11.71
CA GLY A 17 0.15 -0.71 10.71
C GLY A 17 -1.18 0.03 10.76
N THR A 18 -2.28 -0.69 10.99
CA THR A 18 -3.65 -0.17 10.81
C THR A 18 -4.37 0.19 12.12
N GLY A 19 -3.91 -0.33 13.26
CA GLY A 19 -4.61 -0.27 14.53
C GLY A 19 -5.95 -1.01 14.51
N LEU A 20 -6.10 -2.02 13.65
CA LEU A 20 -7.25 -2.93 13.61
C LEU A 20 -6.86 -4.28 14.26
N GLU A 21 -7.86 -5.07 14.65
CA GLU A 21 -7.62 -6.37 15.31
C GLU A 21 -6.96 -7.39 14.37
N ASP A 22 -7.32 -7.35 13.09
CA ASP A 22 -6.85 -8.26 12.05
C ASP A 22 -6.09 -7.55 10.93
N ALA A 23 -5.34 -8.33 10.16
CA ALA A 23 -4.72 -7.84 8.93
C ALA A 23 -5.80 -7.52 7.87
N VAL A 24 -5.60 -6.42 7.15
CA VAL A 24 -6.56 -5.94 6.16
C VAL A 24 -5.90 -5.55 4.85
N TRP A 25 -6.63 -5.73 3.75
CA TRP A 25 -6.19 -5.26 2.46
C TRP A 25 -6.41 -3.75 2.33
N ALA A 26 -5.31 -3.00 2.29
CA ALA A 26 -5.27 -1.57 2.05
C ALA A 26 -5.03 -1.26 0.57
N PHE A 27 -5.57 -0.16 0.07
CA PHE A 27 -5.28 0.36 -1.26
C PHE A 27 -4.03 1.23 -1.21
N VAL A 28 -3.11 1.00 -2.15
CA VAL A 28 -1.93 1.86 -2.31
C VAL A 28 -2.36 3.15 -3.01
N GLU A 29 -2.20 4.26 -2.32
CA GLU A 29 -2.51 5.60 -2.83
C GLU A 29 -1.29 6.25 -3.48
N ARG A 30 -0.09 5.96 -2.93
CA ARG A 30 1.16 6.57 -3.37
C ARG A 30 2.34 5.65 -3.10
N SER A 31 3.34 5.68 -3.99
CA SER A 31 4.66 5.10 -3.75
C SER A 31 5.73 6.09 -4.19
N GLU A 32 6.70 6.35 -3.31
CA GLU A 32 7.79 7.31 -3.51
C GLU A 32 9.14 6.64 -3.23
N HIS A 33 10.09 6.80 -4.16
CA HIS A 33 11.46 6.35 -3.96
C HIS A 33 12.30 7.44 -3.29
N HIS A 34 13.00 7.08 -2.22
CA HIS A 34 13.98 7.89 -1.51
C HIS A 34 15.34 7.17 -1.55
N PRO A 35 16.29 7.61 -2.40
CA PRO A 35 17.58 6.94 -2.57
C PRO A 35 18.44 6.90 -1.30
N ASP A 36 18.28 7.89 -0.42
CA ASP A 36 18.91 7.92 0.91
C ASP A 36 17.87 8.33 1.95
N PRO A 37 17.10 7.36 2.49
CA PRO A 37 16.06 7.66 3.46
C PRO A 37 16.64 7.81 4.88
N SER A 38 17.93 7.53 5.09
CA SER A 38 18.58 7.39 6.41
C SER A 38 18.48 8.63 7.31
N GLY A 39 18.29 9.81 6.72
CA GLY A 39 18.09 11.07 7.44
C GLY A 39 16.65 11.36 7.83
N LEU A 40 15.68 10.51 7.45
CA LEU A 40 14.26 10.71 7.75
C LEU A 40 13.89 9.99 9.06
N PRO A 41 13.43 10.70 10.10
CA PRO A 41 13.28 10.12 11.45
C PRO A 41 12.20 9.04 11.57
N TRP A 42 11.40 8.82 10.52
CA TRP A 42 10.33 7.82 10.44
C TRP A 42 10.57 6.75 9.37
N ASN A 43 11.78 6.67 8.79
CA ASN A 43 12.11 5.60 7.85
C ASN A 43 12.54 4.31 8.56
N SER A 44 12.68 3.24 7.78
CA SER A 44 13.12 1.91 8.24
C SER A 44 14.58 1.61 7.88
N GLY A 45 15.42 2.64 7.73
CA GLY A 45 16.81 2.53 7.27
C GLY A 45 16.98 2.54 5.74
N PRO A 46 18.24 2.54 5.26
CA PRO A 46 18.57 2.63 3.83
C PRO A 46 18.07 1.45 2.98
N GLU A 47 17.88 0.28 3.59
CA GLU A 47 17.35 -0.92 2.93
C GLU A 47 15.87 -0.81 2.52
N HIS A 48 15.16 0.19 3.03
CA HIS A 48 13.74 0.42 2.76
C HIS A 48 13.53 1.79 2.10
N PRO A 49 13.93 1.96 0.82
CA PRO A 49 13.91 3.27 0.16
C PRO A 49 12.52 3.68 -0.34
N TRP A 50 11.51 2.81 -0.26
CA TRP A 50 10.17 3.10 -0.80
C TRP A 50 9.20 3.49 0.31
N ARG A 51 8.73 4.75 0.29
CA ARG A 51 7.63 5.20 1.13
C ARG A 51 6.30 4.94 0.43
N VAL A 52 5.44 4.16 1.07
CA VAL A 52 4.16 3.73 0.53
C VAL A 52 3.05 4.28 1.40
N GLY A 53 2.22 5.14 0.82
CA GLY A 53 1.00 5.64 1.44
C GLY A 53 -0.19 4.76 1.06
N TYR A 54 -1.03 4.40 2.02
CA TYR A 54 -2.17 3.52 1.81
C TYR A 54 -3.43 4.01 2.52
N SER A 55 -4.58 3.56 2.05
CA SER A 55 -5.91 3.79 2.63
C SER A 55 -6.60 2.45 2.96
N VAL A 56 -7.36 2.44 4.05
CA VAL A 56 -8.20 1.32 4.48
C VAL A 56 -9.60 1.84 4.72
N ALA A 57 -10.59 1.30 4.00
CA ALA A 57 -11.98 1.54 4.32
C ALA A 57 -12.38 0.69 5.54
N VAL A 58 -12.80 1.35 6.62
CA VAL A 58 -13.27 0.69 7.85
C VAL A 58 -14.75 0.96 8.00
N THR A 59 -15.54 -0.09 8.21
CA THR A 59 -16.95 0.01 8.55
C THR A 59 -17.10 0.02 10.07
N SER A 60 -17.68 1.08 10.60
CA SER A 60 -18.01 1.22 12.01
C SER A 60 -19.27 0.42 12.34
N SER A 61 -19.47 0.13 13.63
CA SER A 61 -20.61 -0.66 14.11
C SER A 61 -21.98 -0.01 13.84
N ASP A 62 -22.01 1.30 13.61
CA ASP A 62 -23.20 2.06 13.21
C ASP A 62 -23.45 2.06 11.69
N GLY A 63 -22.62 1.35 10.92
CA GLY A 63 -22.68 1.29 9.46
C GLY A 63 -21.97 2.44 8.74
N GLY A 64 -21.34 3.38 9.47
CA GLY A 64 -20.54 4.44 8.88
C GLY A 64 -19.24 3.90 8.25
N ILE A 65 -18.91 4.36 7.05
CA ILE A 65 -17.60 4.09 6.42
C ILE A 65 -16.66 5.24 6.76
N SER A 66 -15.46 4.91 7.23
CA SER A 66 -14.38 5.87 7.46
C SER A 66 -13.08 5.35 6.90
N ASP A 67 -12.34 6.23 6.23
CA ASP A 67 -11.02 5.88 5.69
C ASP A 67 -9.94 6.10 6.76
N ARG A 68 -9.12 5.07 6.99
CA ARG A 68 -7.87 5.18 7.74
C ARG A 68 -6.72 5.25 6.76
N PHE A 69 -5.79 6.17 7.02
CA PHE A 69 -4.59 6.35 6.21
C PHE A 69 -3.36 5.93 7.00
N GLY A 70 -2.39 5.34 6.31
CA GLY A 70 -1.12 4.97 6.91
C GLY A 70 0.04 5.12 5.93
N THR A 71 1.24 4.94 6.46
CA THR A 71 2.46 4.92 5.67
C THR A 71 3.35 3.79 6.14
N VAL A 72 3.91 3.03 5.19
CA VAL A 72 4.96 2.03 5.44
C VAL A 72 6.19 2.33 4.60
N TRP A 73 7.35 1.86 5.06
CA TRP A 73 8.59 1.89 4.29
C TRP A 73 8.97 0.48 3.91
N VAL A 74 9.17 0.24 2.62
CA VAL A 74 9.44 -1.10 2.07
C VAL A 74 10.73 -1.16 1.26
N ASN A 75 11.31 -2.35 1.17
CA ASN A 75 12.43 -2.67 0.31
C ASN A 75 11.96 -2.94 -1.14
N ALA A 76 12.89 -3.30 -2.03
CA ALA A 76 12.59 -3.61 -3.44
C ALA A 76 11.71 -4.87 -3.65
N SER A 77 11.51 -5.67 -2.61
CA SER A 77 10.64 -6.86 -2.59
C SER A 77 9.27 -6.58 -1.94
N ALA A 78 8.97 -5.31 -1.61
CA ALA A 78 7.77 -4.88 -0.90
C ALA A 78 7.66 -5.35 0.56
N GLU A 79 8.78 -5.70 1.19
CA GLU A 79 8.83 -6.08 2.60
C GLU A 79 9.18 -4.86 3.46
N ASP A 80 8.55 -4.73 4.62
CA ASP A 80 8.91 -3.71 5.61
C ASP A 80 9.75 -4.31 6.76
N ALA A 81 10.53 -3.45 7.41
CA ALA A 81 11.42 -3.87 8.50
C ALA A 81 10.71 -4.48 9.72
N ARG A 82 9.40 -4.25 9.88
CA ARG A 82 8.62 -4.69 11.05
C ARG A 82 7.68 -5.85 10.73
N GLY A 83 7.66 -6.34 9.48
CA GLY A 83 6.74 -7.39 9.04
C GLY A 83 5.27 -6.98 9.11
N VAL A 84 4.98 -5.68 9.02
CA VAL A 84 3.63 -5.12 8.95
C VAL A 84 2.96 -5.47 7.61
N VAL A 85 3.73 -5.56 6.53
CA VAL A 85 3.26 -5.93 5.19
C VAL A 85 3.53 -7.41 4.96
N SER A 86 2.48 -8.18 4.69
CA SER A 86 2.58 -9.63 4.50
C SER A 86 2.11 -10.12 3.11
N GLY A 87 1.64 -9.21 2.25
CA GLY A 87 1.17 -9.56 0.92
C GLY A 87 0.96 -8.36 0.02
N VAL A 88 1.14 -8.56 -1.28
CA VAL A 88 0.95 -7.55 -2.33
C VAL A 88 0.14 -8.16 -3.48
N VAL A 89 -0.90 -7.47 -3.91
CA VAL A 89 -1.68 -7.80 -5.10
C VAL A 89 -1.60 -6.64 -6.07
N ARG A 90 -1.09 -6.91 -7.28
CA ARG A 90 -1.04 -5.90 -8.34
C ARG A 90 -2.43 -5.58 -8.85
N ALA A 91 -2.72 -4.30 -9.03
CA ALA A 91 -3.92 -3.91 -9.76
C ALA A 91 -3.82 -4.44 -11.19
N VAL A 92 -4.81 -5.25 -11.60
CA VAL A 92 -5.03 -5.48 -13.03
C VAL A 92 -5.63 -4.20 -13.59
N SER A 93 -4.90 -3.54 -14.49
CA SER A 93 -5.44 -2.45 -15.29
C SER A 93 -6.69 -2.96 -16.00
N SER A 94 -7.86 -2.54 -15.52
CA SER A 94 -9.12 -2.80 -16.22
C SER A 94 -9.11 -1.94 -17.47
N GLN A 95 -8.58 -2.47 -18.56
CA GLN A 95 -8.73 -1.84 -19.86
C GLN A 95 -10.24 -1.79 -20.15
N PRO A 96 -10.82 -0.62 -20.50
CA PRO A 96 -12.22 -0.57 -20.88
C PRO A 96 -12.44 -1.58 -22.00
N LEU A 97 -13.41 -2.47 -21.86
CA LEU A 97 -13.84 -3.35 -22.94
C LEU A 97 -14.17 -2.44 -24.13
N ARG A 98 -13.34 -2.48 -25.18
CA ARG A 98 -13.65 -1.76 -26.41
C ARG A 98 -14.96 -2.35 -26.92
N PRO A 99 -16.04 -1.58 -27.08
CA PRO A 99 -17.26 -2.12 -27.67
C PRO A 99 -16.89 -2.69 -29.06
N PRO A 100 -17.50 -3.80 -29.48
CA PRO A 100 -17.27 -4.33 -30.82
C PRO A 100 -17.60 -3.23 -31.83
N SER A 101 -16.69 -2.98 -32.77
CA SER A 101 -16.98 -2.09 -33.90
C SER A 101 -18.21 -2.64 -34.61
N ALA A 102 -19.26 -1.83 -34.71
CA ALA A 102 -20.45 -2.19 -35.47
C ALA A 102 -20.07 -2.41 -36.95
N PRO A 103 -20.70 -3.39 -37.63
CA PRO A 103 -20.45 -3.71 -39.04
C PRO A 103 -20.90 -2.60 -40.00
#